data_AF-A0A923LQU4-F1
#
_entry.id   AF-A0A923LQU4-F1
#
_cell.length_a   1.000
_cell.length_b   1.000
_cell.length_c   1.000
_cell.angle_alpha   90.00
_cell.angle_beta   90.00
_cell.angle_gamma   90.00
#
_symmetry.space_group_name_H-M   'P 1'
#
loop_
_entity.id
_entity.type
_entity.pdbx_description
1 polymer ?
#
loop_
_entity_poly.entity_id
_entity_poly.type
_entity_poly.pdbx_seq_one_letter_code
_entity_poly.pdbx_strand_id
1 'polypeptide(L)' 'MENEKDRQREKLQDALSLVILLENDFEAQGMDEMYCRIIHMIHENLRLAVQDQKEQ' A
#
# COMPACT_ATOMS: atom_id res chain seq x y z
N MET A 1 5.88 16.52 18.17
CA MET A 1 6.25 16.29 16.75
C MET A 1 6.46 14.82 16.43
N GLU A 2 7.05 14.03 17.35
CA GLU A 2 7.19 12.56 17.23
C GLU A 2 5.86 11.84 16.93
N ASN A 3 4.78 12.18 17.66
CA ASN A 3 3.45 11.59 17.48
C ASN A 3 2.83 11.76 16.09
N GLU A 4 3.15 12.80 15.32
CA GLU A 4 2.54 13.00 14.00
C GLU A 4 3.23 12.15 12.93
N LYS A 5 4.56 11.98 13.03
CA LYS A 5 5.31 11.08 12.15
C LYS A 5 4.90 9.62 12.36
N ASP A 6 4.81 9.19 13.62
CA ASP A 6 4.36 7.83 13.93
C ASP A 6 2.94 7.57 13.43
N ARG A 7 2.03 8.53 13.61
CA ARG A 7 0.66 8.43 13.10
C ARG A 7 0.59 8.40 11.57
N GLN A 8 1.45 9.13 10.88
CA GLN A 8 1.55 9.07 9.42
C GLN A 8 2.09 7.72 8.95
N ARG A 9 3.08 7.17 9.65
CA ARG A 9 3.62 5.82 9.38
C ARG A 9 2.54 4.75 9.57
N GLU A 10 1.77 4.81 10.64
CA GLU A 10 0.66 3.89 10.89
C GLU A 10 -0.39 3.95 9.78
N LYS A 11 -0.82 5.15 9.37
CA LYS A 11 -1.78 5.32 8.26
C LYS A 11 -1.26 4.74 6.94
N LEU A 12 0.03 4.91 6.64
CA LEU A 12 0.63 4.35 5.43
C LEU A 12 0.71 2.82 5.51
N GLN A 13 1.01 2.25 6.68
CA GLN A 13 0.99 0.80 6.90
C GLN A 13 -0.43 0.22 6.76
N ASP A 14 -1.43 0.90 7.30
CA ASP A 14 -2.84 0.51 7.14
C ASP A 14 -3.27 0.54 5.67
N ALA A 15 -2.95 1.63 4.95
CA ALA A 15 -3.25 1.77 3.53
C ALA A 15 -2.57 0.67 2.69
N LEU A 16 -1.30 0.38 2.96
CA LEU A 16 -0.56 -0.70 2.31
C LEU A 16 -1.22 -2.06 2.54
N SER A 17 -1.64 -2.33 3.79
CA SER A 17 -2.33 -3.58 4.14
C SER A 17 -3.66 -3.73 3.39
N LEU A 18 -4.43 -2.65 3.27
CA LEU A 18 -5.68 -2.65 2.51
C LEU A 18 -5.48 -2.86 1.01
N VAL A 19 -4.43 -2.26 0.43
CA VAL A 19 -4.11 -2.43 -0.99
C VAL A 19 -3.67 -3.87 -1.30
N ILE A 20 -2.88 -4.50 -0.42
CA ILE A 20 -2.52 -5.92 -0.55
C ILE A 20 -3.77 -6.81 -0.54
N LEU A 21 -4.73 -6.54 0.35
CA LEU A 21 -5.99 -7.28 0.40
C LEU A 21 -6.80 -7.10 -0.90
N LEU A 22 -6.85 -5.87 -1.42
CA LEU A 22 -7.57 -5.56 -2.66
C LEU A 22 -6.92 -6.22 -3.88
N GLU A 23 -5.59 -6.21 -3.97
CA GLU A 23 -4.84 -6.89 -5.03
C GLU A 23 -5.11 -8.40 -5.02
N ASN A 24 -5.03 -9.03 -3.85
CA ASN A 24 -5.36 -10.46 -3.70
C ASN A 24 -6.80 -10.78 -4.10
N ASP A 25 -7.76 -9.90 -3.76
CA ASP A 25 -9.16 -10.07 -4.14
C ASP A 25 -9.37 -9.92 -5.66
N PHE A 26 -8.67 -8.98 -6.30
CA PHE A 26 -8.70 -8.79 -7.75
C PHE A 26 -8.14 -10.00 -8.49
N GLU A 27 -7.00 -10.55 -8.03
CA GLU A 27 -6.42 -11.77 -8.58
C GLU A 27 -7.38 -12.96 -8.42
N ALA A 28 -7.99 -13.13 -7.24
CA ALA A 28 -8.91 -14.23 -6.95
C ALA A 28 -10.20 -14.16 -7.78
N GLN A 29 -10.69 -12.95 -8.06
CA GLN A 29 -11.90 -12.72 -8.87
C GLN A 29 -11.63 -12.70 -10.38
N GLY A 30 -10.37 -12.80 -10.80
CA GLY A 30 -10.00 -12.72 -12.21
C GLY A 30 -10.34 -11.37 -12.83
N MET A 31 -10.11 -10.28 -12.09
CA MET A 31 -10.32 -8.91 -12.56
C MET A 31 -9.48 -8.60 -13.81
N ASP A 32 -9.94 -7.58 -14.56
CA ASP A 32 -9.25 -7.14 -15.77
C ASP A 32 -7.77 -6.79 -15.49
N GLU A 33 -6.89 -7.20 -16.39
CA GLU A 33 -5.44 -7.05 -16.25
C GLU A 33 -5.03 -5.58 -16.06
N MET A 34 -5.77 -4.62 -16.63
CA MET A 34 -5.53 -3.19 -16.42
C MET A 34 -5.73 -2.81 -14.96
N TYR A 35 -6.80 -3.27 -14.31
CA TYR A 35 -7.06 -2.99 -12.90
C TYR A 35 -6.00 -3.65 -12.00
N CYS A 36 -5.60 -4.89 -12.31
CA CYS A 36 -4.52 -5.58 -11.60
C CYS A 36 -3.19 -4.83 -11.72
N ARG A 37 -2.84 -4.33 -12.91
CA ARG A 37 -1.62 -3.52 -13.10
C ARG A 37 -1.66 -2.19 -12.33
N ILE A 38 -2.81 -1.53 -12.32
CA ILE A 38 -2.99 -0.27 -11.57
C ILE A 38 -2.82 -0.51 -10.07
N ILE A 39 -3.46 -1.54 -9.51
CA ILE A 39 -3.39 -1.79 -8.06
C ILE A 39 -1.98 -2.23 -7.64
N HIS A 40 -1.31 -3.04 -8.45
CA HIS A 40 0.09 -3.45 -8.22
C HIS A 40 1.03 -2.23 -8.18
N MET A 41 0.85 -1.27 -9.10
CA MET A 41 1.62 -0.04 -9.10
C MET A 41 1.39 0.78 -7.82
N ILE A 42 0.14 0.87 -7.33
CA ILE A 42 -0.19 1.58 -6.09
C ILE A 42 0.45 0.87 -4.89
N HIS A 43 0.39 -0.46 -4.83
CA HIS A 43 1.03 -1.27 -3.80
C HIS A 43 2.52 -0.93 -3.71
N GLU A 44 3.27 -1.06 -4.80
CA GLU A 44 4.71 -0.85 -4.78
C GLU A 44 5.09 0.59 -4.38
N ASN A 45 4.34 1.60 -4.83
CA ASN A 45 4.56 2.99 -4.39
C ASN A 45 4.31 3.19 -2.89
N LEU A 46 3.25 2.60 -2.33
CA LEU A 46 2.99 2.65 -0.89
C LEU A 46 4.05 1.91 -0.07
N ARG A 47 4.52 0.77 -0.58
CA ARG A 47 5.58 -0.02 0.06
C ARG A 47 6.87 0.78 0.16
N LEU A 48 7.27 1.45 -0.92
CA LEU A 48 8.43 2.34 -0.93
C LEU A 48 8.24 3.51 0.05
N ALA A 49 7.07 4.15 0.05
CA ALA A 49 6.78 5.23 0.99
C ALA A 49 6.87 4.78 2.47
N VAL A 50 6.41 3.57 2.80
CA VAL A 50 6.54 3.00 4.16
C VAL A 50 8.00 2.68 4.50
N GLN A 51 8.80 2.23 3.53
CA GLN A 51 10.23 1.97 3.72
C GLN A 51 11.01 3.26 3.96
N ASP A 52 10.76 4.32 3.18
CA ASP A 52 11.40 5.62 3.34
C ASP A 52 11.13 6.23 4.74
N GLN A 53 9.97 5.95 5.34
CA GLN A 53 9.66 6.37 6.71
C GLN A 53 10.43 5.60 7.79
N LYS A 54 11.05 4.45 7.48
CA LYS A 54 11.90 3.69 8.42
C LYS A 54 13.35 4.16 8.41
N GLU A 55 13.78 4.79 7.32
CA GLU A 55 15.17 5.24 7.12
C GLU A 55 15.40 6.70 7.57
N GLN A 56 14.33 7.43 7.91
CA GLN A 56 14.33 8.82 8.42
C GLN A 56 14.24 8.90 9.94
#